data_AF-A0A6P0Z069-F1
#
_entry.id   AF-A0A6P0Z069-F1
#
_cell.length_a   1.000
_cell.length_b   1.000
_cell.length_c   1.000
_cell.angle_alpha   90.00
_cell.angle_beta   90.00
_cell.angle_gamma   90.00
#
_symmetry.space_group_name_H-M   'P 1'
#
loop_
_entity.id
_entity.type
_entity.pdbx_description
1 polymer ?
#
loop_
_entity_poly.entity_id
_entity_poly.type
_entity_poly.pdbx_seq_one_letter_code
_entity_poly.pdbx_strand_id
1 'polypeptide(L)'
;MTGGTSFNTAQNSVLSVLIGTAIATTVNVPFATAQIQSAPNDAGTVVHSPSPSQIEISGGTLSSDRHNLFHSFQEFGLTQEQIATFLLNNSTHADVENILGRVVGGNASIIDGLIQVSGGEANLFLMNPAGMVFGPNAQLNISGDFTATTATGIGFDHNWFSAVGENNYANLVGSPSQFAFTVPDTGASPGSIINAGDLAVSPNQHLTLLGGTVINTGTLDAPGGQITVAAIPDDNLVRISQENMLLSLELETVQPGVGAGGETNLPNDLSMTPLDLPELLTASAMGHATGVTITQDGTIQLTNSNTSSTVDVPIVEGLAIASNTLNTSPHPSADSNSHSQINVFGENVALIDATLTASSPDGGGTILIGGNFQGQGPQPNAQHTFVNDGTSIEANALDTGDGGTVIVWADQSTYFGGTVDAQGGPQSGNGGFVEISGKEFLDMQGTVDTTATNGATGTLLLDPRNISIVNPVDVTPDNPGTTVFFNDPGNPNDTII
;
A
#
# COMPACT_ATOMS: atom_id res chain seq x y z
N MET A 1 74.83 -60.07 33.08
CA MET A 1 75.68 -59.25 32.18
C MET A 1 74.74 -58.50 31.25
N THR A 2 74.86 -57.16 31.23
CA THR A 2 74.45 -56.20 30.18
C THR A 2 73.05 -56.39 29.58
N GLY A 3 72.00 -55.62 29.92
CA GLY A 3 71.84 -54.16 29.77
C GLY A 3 70.83 -53.92 28.62
N GLY A 4 69.85 -53.02 28.66
CA GLY A 4 69.38 -52.09 29.67
C GLY A 4 68.06 -51.44 29.24
N THR A 5 67.58 -50.52 30.10
CA THR A 5 66.70 -49.36 29.84
C THR A 5 65.25 -49.60 29.36
N SER A 6 64.21 -48.91 29.81
CA SER A 6 63.98 -48.04 30.96
C SER A 6 62.52 -47.54 30.91
N PHE A 7 61.94 -47.35 32.09
CA PHE A 7 60.86 -46.43 32.48
C PHE A 7 59.40 -46.62 32.03
N ASN A 8 58.62 -46.69 33.11
CA ASN A 8 57.19 -46.72 33.34
C ASN A 8 56.64 -45.28 33.19
N THR A 9 55.54 -45.09 32.44
CA THR A 9 54.87 -43.79 32.34
C THR A 9 53.36 -43.96 32.48
N ALA A 10 52.81 -43.06 33.28
CA ALA A 10 51.45 -43.02 33.81
C ALA A 10 50.33 -43.00 32.75
N GLN A 11 49.20 -43.61 33.13
CA GLN A 11 47.91 -43.46 32.46
C GLN A 11 47.41 -42.02 32.55
N ASN A 12 47.24 -41.37 31.40
CA ASN A 12 46.39 -40.18 31.24
C ASN A 12 45.13 -40.59 30.49
N SER A 13 43.98 -40.43 31.15
CA SER A 13 42.64 -40.55 30.59
C SER A 13 42.37 -39.40 29.62
N VAL A 14 42.20 -39.71 28.34
CA VAL A 14 41.74 -38.74 27.33
C VAL A 14 40.22 -38.79 27.26
N LEU A 15 39.60 -37.66 27.64
CA LEU A 15 38.19 -37.37 27.50
C LEU A 15 37.85 -37.24 25.99
N SER A 16 37.04 -38.13 25.46
CA SER A 16 36.59 -38.09 24.06
C SER A 16 35.51 -37.01 23.91
N VAL A 17 35.86 -35.87 23.33
CA VAL A 17 34.90 -34.83 22.91
C VAL A 17 34.21 -35.32 21.64
N LEU A 18 32.91 -35.64 21.75
CA LEU A 18 32.05 -35.92 20.62
C LEU A 18 31.70 -34.58 19.96
N ILE A 19 32.41 -34.21 18.89
CA ILE A 19 32.04 -33.05 18.06
C ILE A 19 30.82 -33.47 17.24
N GLY A 20 29.62 -33.14 17.75
CA GLY A 20 28.40 -33.20 16.96
C GLY A 20 28.46 -32.12 15.89
N THR A 21 28.74 -32.50 14.65
CA THR A 21 28.56 -31.65 13.48
C THR A 21 27.07 -31.37 13.34
N ALA A 22 26.63 -30.19 13.77
CA ALA A 22 25.36 -29.63 13.34
C ALA A 22 25.47 -29.39 11.84
N ILE A 23 24.91 -30.28 11.03
CA ILE A 23 24.69 -30.02 9.62
C ILE A 23 23.56 -28.99 9.59
N ALA A 24 23.92 -27.72 9.49
CA ALA A 24 22.99 -26.68 9.09
C ALA A 24 22.56 -27.03 7.65
N THR A 25 21.43 -27.72 7.52
CA THR A 25 20.74 -27.80 6.24
C THR A 25 20.25 -26.41 5.92
N THR A 26 21.02 -25.68 5.11
CA THR A 26 20.51 -24.48 4.43
C THR A 26 19.34 -24.93 3.60
N VAL A 27 18.12 -24.65 4.05
CA VAL A 27 16.94 -24.73 3.21
C VAL A 27 17.13 -23.62 2.19
N ASN A 28 17.59 -24.00 0.99
CA ASN A 28 17.71 -23.09 -0.12
C ASN A 28 16.29 -22.88 -0.65
N VAL A 29 15.58 -21.91 -0.10
CA VAL A 29 14.32 -21.45 -0.69
C VAL A 29 14.70 -20.80 -2.02
N PRO A 30 14.27 -21.34 -3.18
CA PRO A 30 14.63 -20.76 -4.47
C PRO A 30 13.93 -19.40 -4.59
N PHE A 31 14.69 -18.32 -4.44
CA PHE A 31 14.21 -16.99 -4.82
C PHE A 31 14.05 -16.92 -6.33
N ALA A 32 12.95 -16.34 -6.81
CA ALA A 32 12.76 -16.08 -8.22
C ALA A 32 13.90 -15.16 -8.71
N THR A 33 14.65 -15.61 -9.70
CA THR A 33 15.49 -14.72 -10.50
C THR A 33 14.55 -13.87 -11.36
N ALA A 34 14.67 -12.54 -11.33
CA ALA A 34 13.83 -11.61 -12.10
C ALA A 34 13.61 -12.05 -13.56
N GLN A 35 12.46 -12.67 -13.83
CA GLN A 35 12.00 -13.17 -15.13
C GLN A 35 10.47 -13.20 -15.14
N ILE A 36 9.87 -12.97 -16.31
CA ILE A 36 8.44 -13.15 -16.52
C ILE A 36 8.25 -14.50 -17.21
N GLN A 37 7.44 -15.36 -16.62
CA GLN A 37 7.10 -16.68 -17.16
C GLN A 37 5.59 -16.85 -17.20
N SER A 38 5.03 -17.28 -18.32
CA SER A 38 3.60 -17.60 -18.41
C SER A 38 3.27 -18.85 -17.59
N ALA A 39 2.09 -18.86 -16.97
CA ALA A 39 1.57 -20.04 -16.29
C ALA A 39 1.15 -21.11 -17.32
N PRO A 40 1.30 -22.42 -17.03
CA PRO A 40 0.82 -23.47 -17.91
C PRO A 40 -0.70 -23.37 -18.15
N ASN A 41 -1.08 -22.96 -19.37
CA ASN A 41 -2.38 -23.17 -20.04
C ASN A 41 -3.70 -22.65 -19.42
N ASP A 42 -3.73 -21.71 -18.47
CA ASP A 42 -5.04 -21.16 -18.03
C ASP A 42 -5.52 -19.98 -18.90
N ALA A 43 -4.73 -18.90 -19.02
CA ALA A 43 -5.18 -17.67 -19.67
C ALA A 43 -4.72 -17.49 -21.14
N GLY A 44 -3.95 -18.43 -21.71
CA GLY A 44 -3.38 -18.25 -23.07
C GLY A 44 -2.35 -17.13 -23.18
N THR A 45 -1.66 -16.79 -22.08
CA THR A 45 -0.63 -15.75 -22.03
C THR A 45 0.61 -16.14 -22.81
N VAL A 46 1.07 -15.23 -23.67
CA VAL A 46 2.29 -15.39 -24.47
C VAL A 46 3.30 -14.36 -24.00
N VAL A 47 4.46 -14.83 -23.56
CA VAL A 47 5.61 -14.00 -23.18
C VAL A 47 6.68 -14.19 -24.25
N HIS A 48 7.07 -13.11 -24.92
CA HIS A 48 8.09 -13.10 -25.96
C HIS A 48 9.17 -12.08 -25.62
N SER A 49 10.43 -12.47 -25.62
CA SER A 49 11.56 -11.57 -25.32
C SER A 49 12.38 -11.32 -26.58
N PRO A 50 12.07 -10.28 -27.39
CA PRO A 50 12.83 -9.97 -28.61
C PRO A 50 14.28 -9.57 -28.31
N SER A 51 14.57 -9.11 -27.10
CA SER A 51 15.92 -8.84 -26.59
C SER A 51 15.99 -9.09 -25.08
N PRO A 52 17.18 -9.13 -24.46
CA PRO A 52 17.31 -9.36 -23.01
C PRO A 52 16.59 -8.32 -22.12
N SER A 53 16.40 -7.10 -22.61
CA SER A 53 15.77 -5.98 -21.90
C SER A 53 14.30 -5.77 -22.28
N GLN A 54 13.80 -6.42 -23.32
CA GLN A 54 12.42 -6.24 -23.78
C GLN A 54 11.63 -7.53 -23.59
N ILE A 55 10.51 -7.43 -22.90
CA ILE A 55 9.57 -8.52 -22.65
C ILE A 55 8.20 -8.06 -23.15
N GLU A 56 7.71 -8.71 -24.19
CA GLU A 56 6.40 -8.48 -24.77
C GLU A 56 5.40 -9.49 -24.23
N ILE A 57 4.29 -9.00 -23.70
CA ILE A 57 3.18 -9.79 -23.18
C ILE A 57 2.00 -9.63 -24.13
N SER A 58 1.57 -10.73 -24.72
CA SER A 58 0.47 -10.79 -25.69
C SER A 58 -0.36 -12.06 -25.50
N GLY A 59 -1.28 -12.33 -26.43
CA GLY A 59 -2.28 -13.39 -26.26
C GLY A 59 -3.26 -12.98 -25.17
N GLY A 60 -3.48 -13.86 -24.20
CA GLY A 60 -4.48 -13.66 -23.15
C GLY A 60 -5.88 -14.16 -23.56
N THR A 61 -6.80 -14.12 -22.61
CA THR A 61 -8.19 -14.54 -22.81
C THR A 61 -9.12 -13.37 -22.53
N LEU A 62 -10.10 -13.14 -23.41
CA LEU A 62 -11.08 -12.06 -23.25
C LEU A 62 -12.32 -12.55 -22.49
N SER A 63 -12.93 -11.64 -21.75
CA SER A 63 -14.32 -11.76 -21.31
C SER A 63 -15.30 -11.78 -22.51
N SER A 64 -16.55 -12.19 -22.27
CA SER A 64 -17.54 -12.28 -23.35
C SER A 64 -17.99 -10.91 -23.90
N ASP A 65 -17.94 -9.86 -23.08
CA ASP A 65 -18.14 -8.45 -23.47
C ASP A 65 -16.86 -7.81 -24.04
N ARG A 66 -15.71 -8.48 -23.90
CA ARG A 66 -14.40 -8.10 -24.47
C ARG A 66 -13.71 -6.91 -23.83
N HIS A 67 -14.28 -6.36 -22.75
CA HIS A 67 -13.67 -5.24 -22.02
C HIS A 67 -12.51 -5.68 -21.11
N ASN A 68 -12.45 -6.97 -20.72
CA ASN A 68 -11.43 -7.50 -19.83
C ASN A 68 -10.52 -8.51 -20.54
N LEU A 69 -9.20 -8.27 -20.50
CA LEU A 69 -8.16 -9.15 -21.02
C LEU A 69 -7.34 -9.77 -19.88
N PHE A 70 -7.37 -11.09 -19.77
CA PHE A 70 -6.76 -11.82 -18.67
C PHE A 70 -5.43 -12.45 -19.06
N HIS A 71 -4.44 -12.31 -18.18
CA HIS A 71 -3.12 -12.93 -18.24
C HIS A 71 -2.81 -13.72 -16.96
N SER A 72 -2.04 -14.79 -17.10
CA SER A 72 -1.62 -15.66 -15.98
C SER A 72 -0.13 -15.97 -16.09
N PHE A 73 0.59 -15.68 -15.02
CA PHE A 73 2.05 -15.82 -14.93
C PHE A 73 2.41 -16.84 -13.85
N GLN A 74 3.41 -17.67 -14.13
CA GLN A 74 4.08 -18.46 -13.11
C GLN A 74 4.93 -17.54 -12.23
N GLU A 75 5.70 -16.66 -12.86
CA GLU A 75 6.53 -15.66 -12.20
C GLU A 75 6.39 -14.34 -12.94
N PHE A 76 6.41 -13.23 -12.21
CA PHE A 76 6.43 -11.89 -12.78
C PHE A 76 7.43 -11.04 -12.00
N GLY A 77 8.61 -10.85 -12.58
CA GLY A 77 9.65 -9.98 -12.03
C GLY A 77 10.47 -9.30 -13.12
N LEU A 78 11.06 -8.16 -12.78
CA LEU A 78 11.86 -7.32 -13.67
C LEU A 78 13.14 -6.87 -12.99
N THR A 79 14.24 -6.91 -13.73
CA THR A 79 15.48 -6.18 -13.37
C THR A 79 15.43 -4.72 -13.84
N GLN A 80 16.32 -3.87 -13.33
CA GLN A 80 16.54 -2.48 -13.76
C GLN A 80 16.51 -2.21 -15.26
N GLU A 81 17.07 -3.09 -16.07
CA GLU A 81 17.16 -2.88 -17.52
C GLU A 81 15.97 -3.42 -18.29
N GLN A 82 15.05 -4.13 -17.64
CA GLN A 82 13.95 -4.81 -18.30
C GLN A 82 12.68 -3.96 -18.38
N ILE A 83 11.99 -4.12 -19.50
CA ILE A 83 10.72 -3.49 -19.81
C ILE A 83 9.70 -4.60 -20.10
N ALA A 84 8.63 -4.67 -19.32
CA ALA A 84 7.46 -5.48 -19.61
C ALA A 84 6.40 -4.65 -20.34
N THR A 85 6.08 -5.04 -21.57
CA THR A 85 5.09 -4.35 -22.40
C THR A 85 3.88 -5.24 -22.63
N PHE A 86 2.72 -4.87 -22.09
CA PHE A 86 1.43 -5.45 -22.45
C PHE A 86 0.95 -4.88 -23.79
N LEU A 87 0.68 -5.76 -24.77
CA LEU A 87 0.37 -5.38 -26.14
C LEU A 87 -1.14 -5.51 -26.46
N LEU A 88 -1.78 -4.38 -26.73
CA LEU A 88 -3.15 -4.27 -27.26
C LEU A 88 -3.17 -4.02 -28.78
N ASN A 89 -2.24 -4.63 -29.51
CA ASN A 89 -2.04 -4.38 -30.95
C ASN A 89 -2.83 -5.31 -31.89
N ASN A 90 -3.74 -6.13 -31.35
CA ASN A 90 -4.61 -7.01 -32.11
C ASN A 90 -5.97 -6.34 -32.33
N SER A 91 -6.58 -6.50 -33.51
CA SER A 91 -7.93 -5.96 -33.78
C SER A 91 -9.00 -6.53 -32.84
N THR A 92 -8.73 -7.67 -32.19
CA THR A 92 -9.60 -8.21 -31.13
C THR A 92 -9.49 -7.46 -29.80
N HIS A 93 -8.50 -6.58 -29.60
CA HIS A 93 -8.28 -5.84 -28.36
C HIS A 93 -8.76 -4.38 -28.44
N ALA A 94 -9.48 -4.00 -29.50
CA ALA A 94 -9.89 -2.62 -29.74
C ALA A 94 -10.79 -2.03 -28.63
N ASP A 95 -11.55 -2.90 -27.95
CA ASP A 95 -12.52 -2.53 -26.91
C ASP A 95 -12.04 -2.92 -25.50
N VAL A 96 -10.76 -3.29 -25.32
CA VAL A 96 -10.23 -3.69 -24.00
C VAL A 96 -10.07 -2.44 -23.13
N GLU A 97 -10.75 -2.44 -21.99
CA GLU A 97 -10.70 -1.40 -20.97
C GLU A 97 -9.80 -1.81 -19.80
N ASN A 98 -9.72 -3.10 -19.47
CA ASN A 98 -8.93 -3.61 -18.35
C ASN A 98 -8.04 -4.79 -18.78
N ILE A 99 -6.76 -4.73 -18.42
CA ILE A 99 -5.81 -5.84 -18.47
C ILE A 99 -5.62 -6.34 -17.04
N LEU A 100 -5.87 -7.63 -16.81
CA LEU A 100 -5.71 -8.26 -15.49
C LEU A 100 -4.67 -9.37 -15.55
N GLY A 101 -3.56 -9.19 -14.85
CA GLY A 101 -2.50 -10.18 -14.70
C GLY A 101 -2.51 -10.80 -13.30
N ARG A 102 -2.48 -12.14 -13.20
CA ARG A 102 -2.26 -12.85 -11.92
C ARG A 102 -0.95 -13.62 -11.92
N VAL A 103 -0.32 -13.72 -10.75
CA VAL A 103 0.86 -14.57 -10.51
C VAL A 103 0.44 -15.78 -9.67
N VAL A 104 0.72 -16.99 -10.16
CA VAL A 104 0.24 -18.25 -9.56
C VAL A 104 1.35 -19.10 -8.97
N GLY A 105 2.61 -18.71 -9.13
CA GLY A 105 3.75 -19.56 -8.77
C GLY A 105 4.16 -19.56 -7.30
N GLY A 106 3.50 -18.79 -6.45
CA GLY A 106 3.79 -18.72 -5.01
C GLY A 106 5.00 -17.86 -4.63
N ASN A 107 5.71 -17.29 -5.60
CA ASN A 107 6.82 -16.38 -5.37
C ASN A 107 6.35 -14.92 -5.44
N ALA A 108 6.88 -14.07 -4.55
CA ALA A 108 6.65 -12.64 -4.61
C ALA A 108 7.24 -12.02 -5.89
N SER A 109 6.60 -10.96 -6.39
CA SER A 109 7.08 -10.24 -7.58
C SER A 109 8.11 -9.20 -7.20
N ILE A 110 9.34 -9.33 -7.70
CA ILE A 110 10.38 -8.30 -7.58
C ILE A 110 10.46 -7.54 -8.91
N ILE A 111 10.03 -6.28 -8.90
CA ILE A 111 9.88 -5.42 -10.08
C ILE A 111 10.82 -4.24 -9.88
N ASP A 112 11.98 -4.25 -10.51
CA ASP A 112 12.92 -3.12 -10.50
C ASP A 112 13.03 -2.48 -11.89
N GLY A 113 12.07 -2.66 -12.79
CA GLY A 113 12.13 -2.16 -14.17
C GLY A 113 10.87 -1.41 -14.62
N LEU A 114 10.68 -1.24 -15.92
CA LEU A 114 9.52 -0.53 -16.48
C LEU A 114 8.37 -1.48 -16.79
N ILE A 115 7.17 -1.18 -16.30
CA ILE A 115 5.92 -1.81 -16.76
C ILE A 115 5.18 -0.84 -17.67
N GLN A 116 4.77 -1.30 -18.84
CA GLN A 116 4.13 -0.47 -19.85
C GLN A 116 2.93 -1.17 -20.49
N VAL A 117 1.91 -0.38 -20.84
CA VAL A 117 0.83 -0.78 -21.77
C VAL A 117 1.05 -0.09 -23.11
N SER A 118 0.83 -0.80 -24.22
CA SER A 118 0.99 -0.24 -25.57
C SER A 118 -0.13 -0.68 -26.49
N GLY A 119 -0.60 0.22 -27.36
CA GLY A 119 -1.66 -0.04 -28.34
C GLY A 119 -3.08 0.24 -27.83
N GLY A 120 -3.24 0.84 -26.65
CA GLY A 120 -4.52 1.26 -26.07
C GLY A 120 -4.32 1.99 -24.73
N GLU A 121 -5.43 2.43 -24.13
CA GLU A 121 -5.45 3.18 -22.86
C GLU A 121 -6.02 2.35 -21.70
N ALA A 122 -5.91 1.03 -21.78
CA ALA A 122 -6.49 0.13 -20.78
C ALA A 122 -5.85 0.30 -19.39
N ASN A 123 -6.67 0.11 -18.37
CA ASN A 123 -6.26 -0.03 -16.98
C ASN A 123 -5.45 -1.32 -16.80
N LEU A 124 -4.51 -1.34 -15.86
CA LEU A 124 -3.71 -2.52 -15.55
C LEU A 124 -3.88 -2.92 -14.08
N PHE A 125 -4.34 -4.15 -13.87
CA PHE A 125 -4.43 -4.81 -12.57
C PHE A 125 -3.38 -5.92 -12.49
N LEU A 126 -2.52 -5.86 -11.47
CA LEU A 126 -1.55 -6.92 -11.15
C LEU A 126 -1.87 -7.52 -9.78
N MET A 127 -2.12 -8.83 -9.76
CA MET A 127 -2.47 -9.59 -8.56
C MET A 127 -1.40 -10.62 -8.24
N ASN A 128 -0.79 -10.53 -7.07
CA ASN A 128 0.11 -11.55 -6.55
C ASN A 128 -0.07 -11.71 -5.02
N PRO A 129 -0.80 -12.74 -4.55
CA PRO A 129 -0.98 -13.00 -3.13
C PRO A 129 0.31 -13.21 -2.34
N ALA A 130 1.40 -13.63 -3.00
CA ALA A 130 2.69 -13.86 -2.35
C ALA A 130 3.44 -12.56 -1.99
N GLY A 131 2.97 -11.40 -2.49
CA GLY A 131 3.56 -10.09 -2.25
C GLY A 131 4.28 -9.50 -3.46
N MET A 132 4.58 -8.20 -3.38
CA MET A 132 5.22 -7.44 -4.45
C MET A 132 6.22 -6.41 -3.91
N VAL A 133 7.35 -6.25 -4.59
CA VAL A 133 8.36 -5.23 -4.33
C VAL A 133 8.61 -4.46 -5.61
N PHE A 134 8.29 -3.17 -5.62
CA PHE A 134 8.73 -2.21 -6.62
C PHE A 134 10.05 -1.62 -6.15
N GLY A 135 11.14 -1.99 -6.81
CA GLY A 135 12.49 -1.50 -6.53
C GLY A 135 12.70 -0.03 -6.91
N PRO A 136 13.86 0.55 -6.55
CA PRO A 136 14.15 1.97 -6.76
C PRO A 136 14.14 2.41 -8.24
N ASN A 137 14.26 1.47 -9.19
CA ASN A 137 14.20 1.78 -10.61
C ASN A 137 12.84 1.44 -11.25
N ALA A 138 11.90 0.93 -10.45
CA ALA A 138 10.56 0.60 -10.91
C ALA A 138 9.86 1.84 -11.44
N GLN A 139 9.29 1.72 -12.64
CA GLN A 139 8.55 2.79 -13.32
C GLN A 139 7.32 2.22 -14.00
N LEU A 140 6.34 3.09 -14.22
CA LEU A 140 5.12 2.78 -14.97
C LEU A 140 5.04 3.69 -16.21
N ASN A 141 4.54 3.12 -17.30
CA ASN A 141 4.12 3.87 -18.49
C ASN A 141 2.74 3.35 -18.91
N ILE A 142 1.72 3.83 -18.21
CA ILE A 142 0.34 3.36 -18.31
C ILE A 142 -0.55 4.57 -18.55
N SER A 143 -1.38 4.50 -19.60
CA SER A 143 -2.30 5.57 -19.98
C SER A 143 -3.63 5.52 -19.22
N GLY A 144 -4.00 4.35 -18.69
CA GLY A 144 -5.14 4.16 -17.79
C GLY A 144 -4.73 4.06 -16.31
N ASP A 145 -5.63 3.53 -15.49
CA ASP A 145 -5.42 3.26 -14.08
C ASP A 145 -4.40 2.13 -13.84
N PHE A 146 -3.74 2.16 -12.69
CA PHE A 146 -2.89 1.07 -12.21
C PHE A 146 -3.34 0.59 -10.83
N THR A 147 -3.56 -0.71 -10.71
CA THR A 147 -3.85 -1.37 -9.43
C THR A 147 -2.88 -2.54 -9.19
N ALA A 148 -2.15 -2.49 -8.09
CA ALA A 148 -1.36 -3.62 -7.59
C ALA A 148 -2.03 -4.16 -6.32
N THR A 149 -2.32 -5.46 -6.29
CA THR A 149 -2.98 -6.11 -5.15
C THR A 149 -2.37 -7.44 -4.73
N THR A 150 -2.38 -7.73 -3.42
CA THR A 150 -2.08 -9.07 -2.87
C THR A 150 -3.35 -9.84 -2.50
N ALA A 151 -4.52 -9.36 -2.93
CA ALA A 151 -5.77 -10.07 -2.82
C ALA A 151 -5.68 -11.46 -3.48
N THR A 152 -6.52 -12.38 -3.00
CA THR A 152 -6.67 -13.75 -3.53
C THR A 152 -7.64 -13.81 -4.69
N GLY A 153 -8.41 -12.75 -4.92
CA GLY A 153 -9.15 -12.56 -6.15
C GLY A 153 -9.66 -11.14 -6.36
N ILE A 154 -10.04 -10.87 -7.61
CA ILE A 154 -10.64 -9.62 -8.07
C ILE A 154 -12.06 -9.93 -8.55
N GLY A 155 -13.06 -9.24 -7.99
CA GLY A 155 -14.48 -9.51 -8.21
C GLY A 155 -15.12 -8.65 -9.30
N PHE A 156 -16.05 -9.28 -10.02
CA PHE A 156 -16.89 -8.75 -11.09
C PHE A 156 -18.34 -9.13 -10.79
N ASP A 157 -19.09 -8.24 -10.16
CA ASP A 157 -20.41 -8.52 -9.57
C ASP A 157 -20.37 -9.74 -8.62
N HIS A 158 -20.78 -10.92 -9.10
CA HIS A 158 -20.84 -12.17 -8.34
C HIS A 158 -19.80 -13.21 -8.82
N ASN A 159 -18.89 -12.81 -9.71
CA ASN A 159 -17.85 -13.67 -10.29
C ASN A 159 -16.47 -13.22 -9.83
N TRP A 160 -15.53 -14.15 -9.74
CA TRP A 160 -14.20 -13.90 -9.19
C TRP A 160 -13.10 -14.29 -10.17
N PHE A 161 -12.22 -13.35 -10.47
CA PHE A 161 -10.91 -13.64 -11.03
C PHE A 161 -9.98 -14.07 -9.90
N SER A 162 -9.85 -15.39 -9.72
CA SER A 162 -9.12 -16.00 -8.61
C SER A 162 -7.63 -16.11 -8.91
N ALA A 163 -6.77 -15.84 -7.92
CA ALA A 163 -5.33 -15.99 -8.03
C ALA A 163 -4.91 -17.46 -8.18
N VAL A 164 -5.65 -18.38 -7.58
CA VAL A 164 -5.41 -19.83 -7.62
C VAL A 164 -6.62 -20.53 -8.21
N GLY A 165 -6.41 -21.67 -8.87
CA GLY A 165 -7.45 -22.45 -9.52
C GLY A 165 -7.82 -21.95 -10.92
N GLU A 166 -8.80 -22.63 -11.53
CA GLU A 166 -9.31 -22.30 -12.87
C GLU A 166 -10.26 -21.10 -12.81
N ASN A 167 -10.25 -20.27 -13.86
CA ASN A 167 -11.17 -19.15 -14.01
C ASN A 167 -12.10 -19.33 -15.21
N ASN A 168 -13.36 -18.94 -15.04
CA ASN A 168 -14.29 -18.82 -16.16
C ASN A 168 -14.25 -17.40 -16.75
N TYR A 169 -13.21 -17.12 -17.53
CA TYR A 169 -12.94 -15.80 -18.10
C TYR A 169 -14.13 -15.19 -18.86
N ALA A 170 -14.92 -16.00 -19.55
CA ALA A 170 -16.07 -15.53 -20.34
C ALA A 170 -17.13 -14.83 -19.47
N ASN A 171 -17.24 -15.18 -18.19
CA ASN A 171 -18.22 -14.63 -17.25
C ASN A 171 -17.70 -13.43 -16.44
N LEU A 172 -16.41 -13.08 -16.56
CA LEU A 172 -15.81 -11.94 -15.86
C LEU A 172 -16.03 -10.66 -16.69
N VAL A 173 -17.30 -10.27 -16.79
CA VAL A 173 -17.79 -9.12 -17.57
C VAL A 173 -18.01 -7.89 -16.68
N GLY A 174 -18.03 -6.69 -17.28
CA GLY A 174 -18.13 -5.42 -16.55
C GLY A 174 -16.82 -4.99 -15.90
N SER A 175 -16.89 -4.06 -14.94
CA SER A 175 -15.70 -3.49 -14.30
C SER A 175 -15.29 -4.26 -13.03
N PRO A 176 -13.98 -4.44 -12.78
CA PRO A 176 -13.48 -4.93 -11.50
C PRO A 176 -13.92 -3.97 -10.38
N SER A 177 -14.54 -4.50 -9.32
CA SER A 177 -15.09 -3.66 -8.23
C SER A 177 -14.84 -4.21 -6.84
N GLN A 178 -14.23 -5.39 -6.70
CA GLN A 178 -14.03 -6.03 -5.41
C GLN A 178 -12.67 -6.73 -5.33
N PHE A 179 -12.13 -6.85 -4.11
CA PHE A 179 -10.90 -7.58 -3.82
C PHE A 179 -11.10 -8.45 -2.59
N ALA A 180 -10.83 -9.75 -2.71
CA ALA A 180 -10.93 -10.67 -1.60
C ALA A 180 -9.56 -10.86 -0.95
N PHE A 181 -9.45 -10.59 0.36
CA PHE A 181 -8.28 -10.87 1.19
C PHE A 181 -8.54 -12.11 2.05
N THR A 182 -8.95 -13.19 1.39
CA THR A 182 -9.33 -14.45 2.03
C THR A 182 -8.18 -15.45 1.97
N VAL A 183 -7.47 -15.59 3.09
CA VAL A 183 -6.42 -16.58 3.32
C VAL A 183 -7.01 -17.82 4.00
N PRO A 184 -6.59 -19.06 3.68
CA PRO A 184 -7.06 -20.24 4.40
C PRO A 184 -6.65 -20.20 5.88
N ASP A 185 -7.49 -20.76 6.77
CA ASP A 185 -7.31 -20.98 8.23
C ASP A 185 -6.03 -21.78 8.61
N THR A 186 -4.88 -21.34 8.13
CA THR A 186 -3.55 -21.96 8.29
C THR A 186 -2.58 -21.04 9.02
N GLY A 187 -3.04 -19.86 9.44
CA GLY A 187 -2.23 -18.83 10.11
C GLY A 187 -1.33 -18.04 9.15
N ALA A 188 -1.68 -17.99 7.86
CA ALA A 188 -1.01 -17.17 6.86
C ALA A 188 -1.73 -15.81 6.75
N SER A 189 -0.99 -14.69 6.74
CA SER A 189 -1.54 -13.36 6.48
C SER A 189 -1.44 -13.00 4.99
N PRO A 190 -2.23 -12.04 4.47
CA PRO A 190 -2.12 -11.61 3.09
C PRO A 190 -0.74 -10.99 2.80
N GLY A 191 -0.26 -11.13 1.57
CA GLY A 191 1.07 -10.66 1.17
C GLY A 191 1.29 -9.15 1.36
N SER A 192 2.56 -8.75 1.37
CA SER A 192 2.95 -7.33 1.48
C SER A 192 3.22 -6.68 0.13
N ILE A 193 2.98 -5.37 0.02
CA ILE A 193 3.45 -4.52 -1.08
C ILE A 193 4.48 -3.54 -0.53
N ILE A 194 5.64 -3.47 -1.17
CA ILE A 194 6.68 -2.48 -0.86
C ILE A 194 6.96 -1.67 -2.13
N ASN A 195 6.83 -0.35 -2.06
CA ASN A 195 7.24 0.55 -3.14
C ASN A 195 8.44 1.41 -2.72
N ALA A 196 9.55 1.26 -3.45
CA ALA A 196 10.72 2.12 -3.36
C ALA A 196 10.99 2.90 -4.66
N GLY A 197 10.20 2.66 -5.71
CA GLY A 197 10.34 3.30 -7.01
C GLY A 197 9.45 4.53 -7.21
N ASP A 198 9.54 5.12 -8.40
CA ASP A 198 8.72 6.25 -8.82
C ASP A 198 7.60 5.73 -9.72
N LEU A 199 6.44 5.47 -9.11
CA LEU A 199 5.26 4.93 -9.79
C LEU A 199 4.35 6.08 -10.19
N ALA A 200 4.20 6.30 -11.49
CA ALA A 200 3.39 7.39 -12.05
C ALA A 200 2.38 6.88 -13.08
N VAL A 201 1.15 7.37 -13.02
CA VAL A 201 0.13 7.14 -14.06
C VAL A 201 -0.15 8.43 -14.84
N SER A 202 -0.84 8.31 -15.96
CA SER A 202 -1.21 9.49 -16.77
C SER A 202 -2.19 10.41 -16.02
N PRO A 203 -2.30 11.70 -16.41
CA PRO A 203 -3.22 12.62 -15.75
C PRO A 203 -4.67 12.12 -15.73
N ASN A 204 -5.38 12.42 -14.64
CA ASN A 204 -6.75 12.00 -14.33
C ASN A 204 -6.95 10.48 -14.17
N GLN A 205 -5.87 9.70 -14.09
CA GLN A 205 -5.91 8.26 -13.80
C GLN A 205 -5.63 7.99 -12.32
N HIS A 206 -5.89 6.77 -11.89
CA HIS A 206 -5.80 6.35 -10.50
C HIS A 206 -4.67 5.34 -10.28
N LEU A 207 -4.00 5.45 -9.13
CA LEU A 207 -2.93 4.55 -8.69
C LEU A 207 -3.34 3.93 -7.34
N THR A 208 -3.51 2.62 -7.32
CA THR A 208 -3.99 1.88 -6.15
C THR A 208 -3.02 0.77 -5.75
N LEU A 209 -2.60 0.75 -4.49
CA LEU A 209 -1.82 -0.32 -3.86
C LEU A 209 -2.64 -0.93 -2.71
N LEU A 210 -3.06 -2.20 -2.85
CA LEU A 210 -3.83 -2.93 -1.84
C LEU A 210 -3.05 -4.17 -1.37
N GLY A 211 -2.68 -4.23 -0.10
CA GLY A 211 -1.90 -5.37 0.43
C GLY A 211 -2.34 -5.76 1.84
N GLY A 212 -1.89 -6.91 2.35
CA GLY A 212 -1.99 -7.22 3.79
C GLY A 212 -1.19 -6.24 4.65
N THR A 213 -0.08 -5.77 4.08
CA THR A 213 0.74 -4.66 4.57
C THR A 213 1.19 -3.87 3.34
N VAL A 214 1.21 -2.54 3.43
CA VAL A 214 1.69 -1.70 2.33
C VAL A 214 2.71 -0.69 2.87
N ILE A 215 3.89 -0.64 2.27
CA ILE A 215 4.97 0.28 2.64
C ILE A 215 5.40 1.05 1.40
N ASN A 216 5.17 2.35 1.40
CA ASN A 216 5.68 3.26 0.38
C ASN A 216 6.86 4.08 0.94
N THR A 217 8.04 3.92 0.34
CA THR A 217 9.23 4.77 0.55
C THR A 217 9.65 5.51 -0.72
N GLY A 218 9.09 5.14 -1.88
CA GLY A 218 9.26 5.82 -3.17
C GLY A 218 8.24 6.95 -3.42
N THR A 219 8.08 7.34 -4.68
CA THR A 219 7.11 8.36 -5.10
C THR A 219 5.88 7.71 -5.75
N LEU A 220 4.69 8.19 -5.39
CA LEU A 220 3.44 7.88 -6.09
C LEU A 220 2.91 9.17 -6.73
N ASP A 221 2.68 9.16 -8.05
CA ASP A 221 2.26 10.35 -8.80
C ASP A 221 1.04 10.03 -9.69
N ALA A 222 -0.08 10.70 -9.45
CA ALA A 222 -1.33 10.55 -10.22
C ALA A 222 -2.00 11.93 -10.41
N PRO A 223 -1.49 12.78 -11.32
CA PRO A 223 -1.89 14.19 -11.41
C PRO A 223 -3.37 14.35 -11.77
N GLY A 224 -4.14 15.08 -10.96
CA GLY A 224 -5.59 15.24 -11.12
C GLY A 224 -6.39 13.96 -10.86
N GLY A 225 -5.73 12.90 -10.38
CA GLY A 225 -6.29 11.58 -10.16
C GLY A 225 -6.44 11.24 -8.68
N GLN A 226 -6.37 9.94 -8.39
CA GLN A 226 -6.48 9.42 -7.03
C GLN A 226 -5.31 8.48 -6.73
N ILE A 227 -4.71 8.63 -5.55
CA ILE A 227 -3.78 7.66 -4.99
C ILE A 227 -4.46 6.97 -3.81
N THR A 228 -4.49 5.63 -3.81
CA THR A 228 -4.97 4.83 -2.68
C THR A 228 -3.89 3.85 -2.23
N VAL A 229 -3.46 3.98 -0.98
CA VAL A 229 -2.57 3.05 -0.28
C VAL A 229 -3.39 2.42 0.83
N ALA A 230 -3.72 1.13 0.74
CA ALA A 230 -4.54 0.48 1.77
C ALA A 230 -3.96 -0.87 2.20
N ALA A 231 -3.77 -1.01 3.52
CA ALA A 231 -3.45 -2.28 4.15
C ALA A 231 -4.73 -2.94 4.68
N ILE A 232 -4.97 -4.18 4.24
CA ILE A 232 -6.21 -4.91 4.43
C ILE A 232 -5.90 -6.20 5.19
N PRO A 233 -6.36 -6.33 6.44
CA PRO A 233 -6.20 -7.58 7.19
C PRO A 233 -6.88 -8.76 6.49
N ASP A 234 -6.52 -9.97 6.91
CA ASP A 234 -7.18 -11.22 6.54
C ASP A 234 -8.69 -11.19 6.76
N ASP A 235 -9.38 -12.10 6.08
CA ASP A 235 -10.83 -12.29 6.18
C ASP A 235 -11.64 -11.01 5.90
N ASN A 236 -11.17 -10.22 4.94
CA ASN A 236 -11.87 -9.04 4.47
C ASN A 236 -12.17 -9.07 2.97
N LEU A 237 -13.34 -8.53 2.64
CA LEU A 237 -13.72 -8.13 1.29
C LEU A 237 -13.59 -6.62 1.19
N VAL A 238 -12.80 -6.16 0.22
CA VAL A 238 -12.77 -4.77 -0.18
C VAL A 238 -13.74 -4.56 -1.33
N ARG A 239 -14.60 -3.56 -1.24
CA ARG A 239 -15.42 -3.09 -2.35
C ARG A 239 -14.94 -1.70 -2.74
N ILE A 240 -14.70 -1.50 -4.02
CA ILE A 240 -14.52 -0.17 -4.59
C ILE A 240 -15.86 0.21 -5.19
N SER A 241 -16.53 1.21 -4.61
CA SER A 241 -17.76 1.70 -5.20
C SER A 241 -17.43 2.43 -6.51
N GLN A 242 -17.89 1.90 -7.64
CA GLN A 242 -17.95 2.64 -8.90
C GLN A 242 -19.36 2.54 -9.50
N GLU A 243 -20.01 3.70 -9.59
CA GLU A 243 -20.92 4.19 -10.63
C GLU A 243 -21.62 5.45 -10.07
N ASN A 244 -21.36 6.62 -10.65
CA ASN A 244 -21.97 7.93 -10.31
C ASN A 244 -21.83 8.42 -8.84
N MET A 245 -20.93 7.85 -8.05
CA MET A 245 -20.56 8.35 -6.72
C MET A 245 -19.03 8.34 -6.53
N LEU A 246 -18.54 9.18 -5.61
CA LEU A 246 -17.11 9.27 -5.24
C LEU A 246 -16.55 7.87 -4.98
N LEU A 247 -15.38 7.55 -5.54
CA LEU A 247 -14.64 6.30 -5.26
C LEU A 247 -14.52 6.13 -3.74
N SER A 248 -15.20 5.13 -3.20
CA SER A 248 -15.12 4.79 -1.79
C SER A 248 -14.64 3.36 -1.63
N LEU A 249 -13.65 3.19 -0.77
CA LEU A 249 -13.19 1.90 -0.28
C LEU A 249 -14.16 1.49 0.83
N GLU A 250 -14.76 0.31 0.73
CA GLU A 250 -15.58 -0.29 1.79
C GLU A 250 -14.95 -1.60 2.21
N LEU A 251 -14.89 -1.85 3.52
CA LEU A 251 -14.37 -3.08 4.08
C LEU A 251 -15.50 -3.88 4.74
N GLU A 252 -15.68 -5.12 4.28
CA GLU A 252 -16.65 -6.06 4.86
C GLU A 252 -15.92 -7.32 5.35
N THR A 253 -16.00 -7.61 6.65
CA THR A 253 -15.44 -8.83 7.22
C THR A 253 -16.20 -10.05 6.70
N VAL A 254 -15.48 -11.05 6.20
CA VAL A 254 -16.06 -12.30 5.69
C VAL A 254 -15.85 -13.45 6.66
N GLN A 255 -16.83 -14.33 6.79
CA GLN A 255 -16.65 -15.56 7.57
C GLN A 255 -16.04 -16.65 6.68
N PRO A 256 -15.07 -17.45 7.16
CA PRO A 256 -14.55 -18.59 6.41
C PRO A 256 -15.67 -19.53 5.96
N GLY A 257 -15.84 -19.68 4.65
CA GLY A 257 -16.87 -20.54 4.03
C GLY A 257 -18.26 -19.91 3.83
N VAL A 258 -18.47 -18.65 4.22
CA VAL A 258 -19.68 -17.87 3.93
C VAL A 258 -19.26 -16.44 3.61
N GLY A 259 -19.27 -16.06 2.34
CA GLY A 259 -18.83 -14.74 1.92
C GLY A 259 -19.69 -13.60 2.47
N ALA A 260 -19.11 -12.40 2.42
CA ALA A 260 -19.80 -11.12 2.59
C ALA A 260 -21.08 -11.09 1.74
N GLY A 261 -22.17 -10.55 2.28
CA GLY A 261 -23.45 -10.47 1.57
C GLY A 261 -24.10 -11.80 1.12
N GLY A 262 -23.61 -12.97 1.55
CA GLY A 262 -24.12 -14.28 1.12
C GLY A 262 -23.46 -14.84 -0.15
N GLU A 263 -22.33 -14.27 -0.56
CA GLU A 263 -21.48 -14.79 -1.63
C GLU A 263 -20.97 -16.22 -1.29
N THR A 264 -21.28 -17.21 -2.12
CA THR A 264 -20.91 -18.62 -1.83
C THR A 264 -19.62 -19.08 -2.51
N ASN A 265 -18.96 -18.22 -3.30
CA ASN A 265 -17.87 -18.58 -4.22
C ASN A 265 -16.61 -17.73 -4.03
N LEU A 266 -16.30 -17.23 -2.82
CA LEU A 266 -15.06 -16.47 -2.62
C LEU A 266 -13.83 -17.36 -2.84
N PRO A 267 -12.76 -16.81 -3.44
CA PRO A 267 -11.49 -17.51 -3.57
C PRO A 267 -10.88 -17.76 -2.18
N ASN A 268 -10.94 -18.98 -1.66
CA ASN A 268 -10.43 -19.33 -0.32
C ASN A 268 -9.35 -20.42 -0.34
N ASP A 269 -8.83 -20.76 -1.52
CA ASP A 269 -7.78 -21.76 -1.72
C ASP A 269 -6.46 -21.06 -2.04
N LEU A 270 -5.72 -20.63 -1.02
CA LEU A 270 -4.30 -20.35 -1.18
C LEU A 270 -3.49 -21.57 -0.75
N SER A 271 -3.07 -22.37 -1.72
CA SER A 271 -2.08 -23.43 -1.50
C SER A 271 -0.63 -22.89 -1.43
N MET A 272 -0.47 -21.61 -1.12
CA MET A 272 0.82 -20.91 -1.03
C MET A 272 0.83 -20.06 0.24
N THR A 273 1.95 -20.05 0.94
CA THR A 273 2.20 -19.17 2.08
C THR A 273 2.91 -17.92 1.56
N PRO A 274 2.31 -16.72 1.65
CA PRO A 274 3.02 -15.48 1.37
C PRO A 274 4.31 -15.40 2.19
N LEU A 275 5.35 -14.79 1.64
CA LEU A 275 6.57 -14.57 2.41
C LEU A 275 6.29 -13.52 3.49
N ASP A 276 6.78 -13.77 4.70
CA ASP A 276 6.78 -12.75 5.75
C ASP A 276 7.58 -11.54 5.26
N LEU A 277 7.15 -10.34 5.63
CA LEU A 277 7.78 -9.09 5.21
C LEU A 277 9.31 -9.05 5.44
N PRO A 278 9.86 -9.57 6.57
CA PRO A 278 11.30 -9.75 6.72
C PRO A 278 11.97 -10.65 5.71
N GLU A 279 11.31 -11.73 5.32
CA GLU A 279 11.81 -12.60 4.26
C GLU A 279 11.75 -11.88 2.92
N LEU A 280 10.68 -11.14 2.60
CA LEU A 280 10.57 -10.37 1.36
C LEU A 280 11.67 -9.31 1.22
N LEU A 281 11.97 -8.59 2.31
CA LEU A 281 13.02 -7.57 2.37
C LEU A 281 14.43 -8.17 2.25
N THR A 282 14.68 -9.34 2.84
CA THR A 282 15.98 -10.02 2.78
C THR A 282 16.18 -10.83 1.48
N ALA A 283 15.11 -11.40 0.93
CA ALA A 283 15.04 -12.18 -0.30
C ALA A 283 15.31 -11.36 -1.56
N SER A 284 14.92 -10.09 -1.55
CA SER A 284 15.01 -9.21 -2.71
C SER A 284 16.45 -8.99 -3.21
N ALA A 285 17.48 -9.35 -2.43
CA ALA A 285 18.89 -9.03 -2.69
C ALA A 285 19.17 -7.52 -2.94
N MET A 286 18.15 -6.66 -2.79
CA MET A 286 18.21 -5.21 -2.89
C MET A 286 18.67 -4.65 -1.55
N GLY A 287 19.89 -5.03 -1.13
CA GLY A 287 20.47 -4.57 0.13
C GLY A 287 20.30 -3.06 0.29
N HIS A 288 19.61 -2.64 1.35
CA HIS A 288 19.42 -1.23 1.74
C HIS A 288 18.79 -0.30 0.70
N ALA A 289 18.36 -0.79 -0.48
CA ALA A 289 17.92 0.07 -1.58
C ALA A 289 16.47 0.55 -1.46
N THR A 290 15.70 -0.04 -0.53
CA THR A 290 14.32 0.37 -0.23
C THR A 290 14.22 1.41 0.87
N GLY A 291 15.33 1.79 1.52
CA GLY A 291 15.29 2.61 2.73
C GLY A 291 14.56 1.94 3.90
N VAL A 292 14.34 0.62 3.85
CA VAL A 292 13.67 -0.16 4.90
C VAL A 292 14.66 -1.21 5.40
N THR A 293 14.97 -1.20 6.69
CA THR A 293 15.73 -2.27 7.35
C THR A 293 14.89 -2.90 8.44
N ILE A 294 15.19 -4.15 8.80
CA ILE A 294 14.55 -4.81 9.93
C ILE A 294 15.60 -5.03 11.00
N THR A 295 15.26 -4.61 12.21
CA THR A 295 16.08 -4.74 13.40
C THR A 295 16.02 -6.18 13.93
N GLN A 296 16.94 -6.51 14.85
CA GLN A 296 17.01 -7.85 15.45
C GLN A 296 15.80 -8.20 16.35
N ASP A 297 15.03 -7.20 16.77
CA ASP A 297 13.80 -7.34 17.55
C ASP A 297 12.52 -7.34 16.70
N GLY A 298 12.64 -7.31 15.36
CA GLY A 298 11.51 -7.46 14.44
C GLY A 298 10.74 -6.17 14.16
N THR A 299 11.32 -4.99 14.44
CA THR A 299 10.76 -3.70 14.01
C THR A 299 11.33 -3.30 12.65
N ILE A 300 10.55 -2.53 11.89
CA ILE A 300 11.05 -1.85 10.71
C ILE A 300 11.73 -0.57 11.14
N GLN A 301 12.94 -0.36 10.65
CA GLN A 301 13.61 0.92 10.68
C GLN A 301 13.59 1.52 9.27
N LEU A 302 12.82 2.59 9.11
CA LEU A 302 12.85 3.39 7.90
C LEU A 302 14.06 4.33 7.96
N THR A 303 14.91 4.23 6.93
CA THR A 303 16.05 5.11 6.70
C THR A 303 15.68 6.02 5.53
N ASN A 304 15.16 7.22 5.82
CA ASN A 304 15.01 8.23 4.78
C ASN A 304 16.41 8.80 4.45
N SER A 305 16.69 9.01 3.17
CA SER A 305 17.98 9.56 2.71
C SER A 305 18.23 10.99 3.20
N ASN A 306 17.18 11.70 3.65
CA ASN A 306 17.22 13.13 3.96
C ASN A 306 17.20 13.47 5.46
N THR A 307 16.89 12.51 6.34
CA THR A 307 16.87 12.69 7.79
C THR A 307 17.65 11.54 8.45
N SER A 308 18.52 11.85 9.41
CA SER A 308 19.23 10.80 10.18
C SER A 308 18.35 10.17 11.27
N SER A 309 17.02 10.37 11.15
CA SER A 309 16.01 9.87 12.07
C SER A 309 15.64 8.46 11.67
N THR A 310 15.76 7.55 12.62
CA THR A 310 15.28 6.18 12.48
C THR A 310 13.96 6.10 13.22
N VAL A 311 12.92 5.63 12.55
CA VAL A 311 11.62 5.38 13.17
C VAL A 311 11.45 3.87 13.22
N ASP A 312 11.35 3.33 14.43
CA ASP A 312 11.08 1.91 14.67
C ASP A 312 9.57 1.69 14.68
N VAL A 313 9.05 1.01 13.66
CA VAL A 313 7.63 0.68 13.51
C VAL A 313 7.45 -0.84 13.65
N PRO A 314 6.60 -1.33 14.58
CA PRO A 314 6.33 -2.76 14.66
C PRO A 314 5.63 -3.24 13.38
N ILE A 315 6.09 -4.36 12.82
CA ILE A 315 5.40 -5.03 11.71
C ILE A 315 4.18 -5.73 12.28
N VAL A 316 3.00 -5.22 11.94
CA VAL A 316 1.72 -5.85 12.27
C VAL A 316 0.89 -5.94 11.01
N GLU A 317 -0.04 -6.88 10.98
CA GLU A 317 -1.02 -6.98 9.91
C GLU A 317 -1.89 -5.71 9.85
N GLY A 318 -2.38 -5.37 8.64
CA GLY A 318 -3.14 -4.15 8.44
C GLY A 318 -2.31 -2.86 8.57
N LEU A 319 -0.98 -2.95 8.54
CA LEU A 319 -0.08 -1.79 8.59
C LEU A 319 0.08 -1.14 7.20
N ALA A 320 -0.27 0.14 7.12
CA ALA A 320 0.03 1.01 5.99
C ALA A 320 1.05 2.09 6.39
N ILE A 321 2.17 2.14 5.69
CA ILE A 321 3.21 3.16 5.83
C ILE A 321 3.28 3.97 4.54
N ALA A 322 3.20 5.28 4.64
CA ALA A 322 3.57 6.18 3.56
C ALA A 322 4.70 7.13 4.00
N SER A 323 5.76 7.16 3.21
CA SER A 323 6.90 8.06 3.32
C SER A 323 7.18 8.69 1.96
N ASN A 324 8.06 9.69 1.92
CA ASN A 324 8.40 10.42 0.70
C ASN A 324 7.14 11.03 0.07
N THR A 325 6.95 10.98 -1.25
CA THR A 325 5.95 11.85 -1.91
C THR A 325 4.75 11.06 -2.46
N LEU A 326 3.54 11.51 -2.10
CA LEU A 326 2.28 11.13 -2.74
C LEU A 326 1.69 12.40 -3.37
N ASN A 327 1.65 12.46 -4.70
CA ASN A 327 1.28 13.66 -5.44
C ASN A 327 0.08 13.41 -6.37
N THR A 328 -1.00 14.14 -6.14
CA THR A 328 -2.16 14.20 -7.04
C THR A 328 -2.39 15.59 -7.61
N SER A 329 -1.51 16.55 -7.32
CA SER A 329 -1.64 17.92 -7.81
C SER A 329 -1.74 17.92 -9.35
N PRO A 330 -2.77 18.58 -9.92
CA PRO A 330 -3.05 18.49 -11.34
C PRO A 330 -1.92 19.11 -12.16
N HIS A 331 -1.54 18.40 -13.24
CA HIS A 331 -0.68 18.94 -14.27
C HIS A 331 -1.44 20.01 -15.07
N PRO A 332 -0.79 21.01 -15.71
CA PRO A 332 -1.47 22.01 -16.56
C PRO A 332 -2.33 21.46 -17.71
N SER A 333 -2.24 20.15 -17.98
CA SER A 333 -3.06 19.42 -18.95
C SER A 333 -4.23 18.64 -18.34
N ALA A 334 -4.35 18.61 -17.00
CA ALA A 334 -5.48 18.05 -16.29
C ALA A 334 -6.71 18.93 -16.47
N ASP A 335 -7.90 18.34 -16.36
CA ASP A 335 -9.14 19.10 -16.48
C ASP A 335 -9.44 19.88 -15.19
N SER A 336 -10.25 20.93 -15.31
CA SER A 336 -10.63 21.79 -14.18
C SER A 336 -11.66 21.16 -13.23
N ASN A 337 -12.04 19.89 -13.45
CA ASN A 337 -13.01 19.15 -12.63
C ASN A 337 -12.34 17.96 -11.90
N SER A 338 -11.01 17.88 -11.95
CA SER A 338 -10.23 16.81 -11.35
C SER A 338 -10.26 16.91 -9.82
N HIS A 339 -10.81 15.88 -9.18
CA HIS A 339 -10.85 15.79 -7.72
C HIS A 339 -9.61 15.05 -7.24
N SER A 340 -8.52 15.79 -7.11
CA SER A 340 -7.24 15.27 -6.61
C SER A 340 -7.46 14.66 -5.23
N GLN A 341 -7.20 13.35 -5.07
CA GLN A 341 -7.49 12.65 -3.83
C GLN A 341 -6.38 11.69 -3.42
N ILE A 342 -6.00 11.75 -2.14
CA ILE A 342 -5.04 10.81 -1.54
C ILE A 342 -5.72 10.08 -0.39
N ASN A 343 -5.62 8.76 -0.39
CA ASN A 343 -6.20 7.87 0.60
C ASN A 343 -5.09 6.98 1.19
N VAL A 344 -4.93 6.98 2.51
CA VAL A 344 -4.03 6.07 3.24
C VAL A 344 -4.82 5.36 4.33
N PHE A 345 -5.04 4.06 4.18
CA PHE A 345 -5.88 3.26 5.07
C PHE A 345 -5.19 2.01 5.57
N GLY A 346 -5.57 1.57 6.77
CA GLY A 346 -5.08 0.37 7.43
C GLY A 346 -5.62 0.30 8.84
N GLU A 347 -5.47 -0.84 9.51
CA GLU A 347 -5.72 -0.92 10.96
C GLU A 347 -4.69 -0.07 11.73
N ASN A 348 -3.47 0.00 11.21
CA ASN A 348 -2.39 0.85 11.70
C ASN A 348 -1.86 1.70 10.54
N VAL A 349 -1.85 3.02 10.70
CA VAL A 349 -1.37 3.95 9.67
C VAL A 349 -0.19 4.76 10.21
N ALA A 350 0.89 4.83 9.43
CA ALA A 350 2.03 5.69 9.74
C ALA A 350 2.44 6.56 8.54
N LEU A 351 2.49 7.88 8.75
CA LEU A 351 3.11 8.83 7.83
C LEU A 351 4.45 9.29 8.42
N ILE A 352 5.52 9.03 7.67
CA ILE A 352 6.90 9.24 8.15
C ILE A 352 7.68 10.02 7.10
N ASP A 353 8.05 11.26 7.42
CA ASP A 353 8.74 12.18 6.52
C ASP A 353 8.08 12.21 5.13
N ALA A 354 6.74 12.26 5.13
CA ALA A 354 5.93 12.17 3.93
C ALA A 354 5.49 13.57 3.47
N THR A 355 5.40 13.77 2.16
CA THR A 355 4.74 14.90 1.53
C THR A 355 3.53 14.37 0.78
N LEU A 356 2.33 14.63 1.30
CA LEU A 356 1.08 14.32 0.62
C LEU A 356 0.55 15.63 0.05
N THR A 357 0.44 15.74 -1.28
CA THR A 357 -0.05 16.97 -1.91
C THR A 357 -1.17 16.70 -2.91
N ALA A 358 -2.32 17.27 -2.61
CA ALA A 358 -3.52 17.35 -3.44
C ALA A 358 -3.87 18.81 -3.72
N SER A 359 -2.87 19.71 -3.68
CA SER A 359 -3.06 21.12 -3.95
C SER A 359 -3.36 21.36 -5.44
N SER A 360 -4.28 22.27 -5.75
CA SER A 360 -4.75 22.49 -7.12
C SER A 360 -5.07 23.97 -7.39
N PRO A 361 -4.95 24.46 -8.65
CA PRO A 361 -5.23 25.86 -9.00
C PRO A 361 -6.62 26.36 -8.63
N ASP A 362 -7.65 25.52 -8.77
CA ASP A 362 -9.06 25.94 -8.70
C ASP A 362 -9.82 25.41 -7.47
N GLY A 363 -9.09 24.97 -6.45
CA GLY A 363 -9.63 24.43 -5.20
C GLY A 363 -8.78 23.28 -4.68
N GLY A 364 -8.55 23.19 -3.38
CA GLY A 364 -7.77 22.11 -2.79
C GLY A 364 -8.46 20.74 -2.89
N GLY A 365 -7.68 19.67 -3.02
CA GLY A 365 -8.15 18.29 -3.09
C GLY A 365 -8.56 17.70 -1.74
N THR A 366 -8.74 16.38 -1.71
CA THR A 366 -9.12 15.61 -0.50
C THR A 366 -8.01 14.66 -0.06
N ILE A 367 -7.66 14.66 1.21
CA ILE A 367 -6.68 13.74 1.79
C ILE A 367 -7.32 13.02 2.98
N LEU A 368 -7.43 11.69 2.92
CA LEU A 368 -8.01 10.85 3.96
C LEU A 368 -6.94 9.90 4.52
N ILE A 369 -6.68 9.98 5.82
CA ILE A 369 -5.63 9.23 6.50
C ILE A 369 -6.26 8.52 7.70
N GLY A 370 -6.26 7.19 7.68
CA GLY A 370 -6.77 6.36 8.77
C GLY A 370 -8.29 6.38 8.94
N GLY A 371 -9.05 7.07 8.10
CA GLY A 371 -10.51 7.07 8.15
C GLY A 371 -11.10 8.23 7.39
N ASN A 372 -12.42 8.41 7.56
CA ASN A 372 -13.18 9.51 7.00
C ASN A 372 -13.73 10.38 8.15
N PHE A 373 -14.43 11.46 7.82
CA PHE A 373 -14.96 12.45 8.75
C PHE A 373 -15.64 11.79 9.96
N GLN A 374 -15.15 12.10 11.17
CA GLN A 374 -15.60 11.52 12.44
C GLN A 374 -15.61 9.98 12.51
N GLY A 375 -14.77 9.32 11.70
CA GLY A 375 -14.75 7.87 11.55
C GLY A 375 -16.05 7.30 10.99
N GLN A 376 -16.82 8.11 10.26
CA GLN A 376 -18.07 7.70 9.62
C GLN A 376 -17.87 7.48 8.12
N GLY A 377 -18.70 6.62 7.54
CA GLY A 377 -18.70 6.34 6.11
C GLY A 377 -18.25 4.90 5.82
N PRO A 378 -18.13 4.57 4.53
CA PRO A 378 -17.77 3.21 4.10
C PRO A 378 -16.29 2.88 4.34
N GLN A 379 -15.41 3.88 4.41
CA GLN A 379 -13.97 3.68 4.57
C GLN A 379 -13.62 3.01 5.90
N PRO A 380 -12.62 2.11 5.93
CA PRO A 380 -12.15 1.52 7.17
C PRO A 380 -11.47 2.56 8.05
N ASN A 381 -11.70 2.45 9.36
CA ASN A 381 -11.03 3.28 10.36
C ASN A 381 -9.80 2.54 10.91
N ALA A 382 -8.68 3.26 10.99
CA ALA A 382 -7.50 2.84 11.70
C ALA A 382 -7.80 2.76 13.20
N GLN A 383 -7.18 1.81 13.89
CA GLN A 383 -7.10 1.81 15.34
C GLN A 383 -6.05 2.81 15.81
N HIS A 384 -4.94 2.91 15.08
CA HIS A 384 -3.83 3.81 15.41
C HIS A 384 -3.36 4.56 14.17
N THR A 385 -3.24 5.89 14.28
CA THR A 385 -2.66 6.74 13.24
C THR A 385 -1.50 7.53 13.83
N PHE A 386 -0.33 7.44 13.20
CA PHE A 386 0.89 8.14 13.59
C PHE A 386 1.38 9.02 12.44
N VAL A 387 1.56 10.32 12.70
CA VAL A 387 2.12 11.28 11.75
C VAL A 387 3.31 11.96 12.42
N ASN A 388 4.53 11.80 11.89
CA ASN A 388 5.71 12.43 12.47
C ASN A 388 5.83 13.92 12.10
N ASP A 389 6.76 14.61 12.76
CA ASP A 389 7.03 16.05 12.58
C ASP A 389 7.66 16.43 11.23
N GLY A 390 8.26 15.47 10.53
CA GLY A 390 8.75 15.68 9.17
C GLY A 390 7.69 15.54 8.07
N THR A 391 6.43 15.22 8.41
CA THR A 391 5.35 15.04 7.43
C THR A 391 4.64 16.36 7.10
N SER A 392 4.45 16.64 5.80
CA SER A 392 3.66 17.75 5.25
C SER A 392 2.43 17.22 4.49
N ILE A 393 1.26 17.79 4.76
CA ILE A 393 -0.01 17.45 4.11
C ILE A 393 -0.60 18.72 3.50
N GLU A 394 -0.75 18.75 2.18
CA GLU A 394 -1.05 19.97 1.42
C GLU A 394 -2.29 19.78 0.55
N ALA A 395 -3.36 20.49 0.88
CA ALA A 395 -4.60 20.56 0.13
C ALA A 395 -4.96 22.04 -0.15
N ASN A 396 -4.01 22.82 -0.64
CA ASN A 396 -4.21 24.25 -0.90
C ASN A 396 -4.94 24.50 -2.22
N ALA A 397 -5.72 25.58 -2.27
CA ALA A 397 -6.08 26.23 -3.52
C ALA A 397 -4.96 27.19 -3.96
N LEU A 398 -4.38 26.99 -5.14
CA LEU A 398 -3.16 27.69 -5.57
C LEU A 398 -3.45 29.03 -6.28
N ASP A 399 -4.59 29.18 -6.94
CA ASP A 399 -5.00 30.43 -7.62
C ASP A 399 -6.36 30.95 -7.11
N THR A 400 -7.42 30.17 -7.35
CA THR A 400 -8.79 30.46 -6.94
C THR A 400 -9.41 29.23 -6.27
N GLY A 401 -10.52 29.41 -5.55
CA GLY A 401 -11.24 28.30 -4.93
C GLY A 401 -10.92 28.13 -3.45
N ASP A 402 -11.72 27.31 -2.80
CA ASP A 402 -11.59 27.05 -1.38
C ASP A 402 -10.44 26.06 -1.12
N GLY A 403 -9.80 26.16 0.04
CA GLY A 403 -8.89 25.13 0.51
C GLY A 403 -9.58 23.77 0.60
N GLY A 404 -8.79 22.71 0.52
CA GLY A 404 -9.27 21.35 0.42
C GLY A 404 -9.73 20.74 1.75
N THR A 405 -9.92 19.43 1.72
CA THR A 405 -10.33 18.64 2.88
C THR A 405 -9.21 17.70 3.32
N VAL A 406 -8.84 17.74 4.59
CA VAL A 406 -7.85 16.82 5.17
C VAL A 406 -8.45 16.16 6.41
N ILE A 407 -8.52 14.83 6.43
CA ILE A 407 -9.00 14.06 7.59
C ILE A 407 -7.87 13.13 8.05
N VAL A 408 -7.49 13.25 9.32
CA VAL A 408 -6.63 12.32 10.04
C VAL A 408 -7.43 11.71 11.17
N TRP A 409 -7.69 10.40 11.10
CA TRP A 409 -8.56 9.70 12.03
C TRP A 409 -7.92 8.42 12.59
N ALA A 410 -8.29 8.08 13.82
CA ALA A 410 -8.14 6.74 14.38
C ALA A 410 -9.17 6.49 15.49
N ASP A 411 -9.62 5.24 15.65
CA ASP A 411 -10.58 4.83 16.67
C ASP A 411 -9.97 4.73 18.07
N GLN A 412 -8.67 4.44 18.21
CA GLN A 412 -8.00 4.39 19.52
C GLN A 412 -7.11 5.61 19.73
N SER A 413 -6.08 5.78 18.90
CA SER A 413 -5.12 6.86 19.12
C SER A 413 -4.61 7.50 17.85
N THR A 414 -4.60 8.83 17.83
CA THR A 414 -3.91 9.63 16.83
C THR A 414 -2.75 10.38 17.48
N TYR A 415 -1.54 10.19 16.95
CA TYR A 415 -0.41 11.07 17.20
C TYR A 415 -0.18 11.91 15.94
N PHE A 416 -0.18 13.24 16.08
CA PHE A 416 0.00 14.16 14.98
C PHE A 416 1.09 15.19 15.26
N GLY A 417 2.26 15.01 14.67
CA GLY A 417 3.39 15.94 14.75
C GLY A 417 3.61 16.81 13.51
N GLY A 418 2.98 16.50 12.38
CA GLY A 418 3.27 17.11 11.07
C GLY A 418 2.63 18.49 10.83
N THR A 419 2.63 18.92 9.56
CA THR A 419 1.98 20.16 9.12
C THR A 419 0.82 19.86 8.17
N VAL A 420 -0.28 20.61 8.30
CA VAL A 420 -1.38 20.62 7.33
C VAL A 420 -1.57 22.01 6.77
N ASP A 421 -1.56 22.15 5.45
CA ASP A 421 -1.92 23.38 4.74
C ASP A 421 -3.18 23.12 3.89
N ALA A 422 -4.27 23.83 4.19
CA ALA A 422 -5.51 23.81 3.43
C ALA A 422 -6.01 25.24 3.22
N GLN A 423 -5.15 26.08 2.65
CA GLN A 423 -5.41 27.51 2.46
C GLN A 423 -6.32 27.77 1.25
N GLY A 424 -7.13 28.83 1.36
CA GLY A 424 -7.94 29.34 0.25
C GLY A 424 -7.12 30.08 -0.80
N GLY A 425 -7.61 30.11 -2.03
CA GLY A 425 -6.91 30.66 -3.18
C GLY A 425 -6.50 32.12 -2.99
N PRO A 426 -5.28 32.53 -3.41
CA PRO A 426 -4.79 33.88 -3.22
C PRO A 426 -5.62 34.93 -3.98
N GLN A 427 -6.38 34.56 -5.02
CA GLN A 427 -7.25 35.48 -5.74
C GLN A 427 -8.68 35.52 -5.18
N SER A 428 -9.18 34.39 -4.67
CA SER A 428 -10.52 34.24 -4.09
C SER A 428 -10.69 32.84 -3.51
N GLY A 429 -11.52 32.71 -2.46
CA GLY A 429 -11.88 31.43 -1.84
C GLY A 429 -11.63 31.44 -0.34
N ASN A 430 -12.32 30.57 0.39
CA ASN A 430 -12.19 30.37 1.83
C ASN A 430 -11.12 29.33 2.14
N GLY A 431 -10.68 29.27 3.39
CA GLY A 431 -9.86 28.18 3.87
C GLY A 431 -10.62 26.87 3.89
N GLY A 432 -9.87 25.78 3.85
CA GLY A 432 -10.39 24.43 3.79
C GLY A 432 -10.87 23.87 5.14
N PHE A 433 -11.16 22.58 5.12
CA PHE A 433 -11.61 21.82 6.27
C PHE A 433 -10.55 20.80 6.67
N VAL A 434 -10.10 20.86 7.92
CA VAL A 434 -9.14 19.91 8.47
C VAL A 434 -9.73 19.25 9.70
N GLU A 435 -9.72 17.93 9.77
CA GLU A 435 -9.97 17.16 10.99
C GLU A 435 -8.72 16.40 11.39
N ILE A 436 -8.33 16.51 12.66
CA ILE A 436 -7.29 15.69 13.27
C ILE A 436 -7.83 15.16 14.59
N SER A 437 -8.26 13.90 14.58
CA SER A 437 -8.99 13.30 15.68
C SER A 437 -8.47 11.90 15.99
N GLY A 438 -8.49 11.54 17.26
CA GLY A 438 -8.40 10.17 17.72
C GLY A 438 -9.53 9.93 18.68
N LYS A 439 -10.46 9.03 18.35
CA LYS A 439 -11.73 8.87 19.07
C LYS A 439 -11.52 8.67 20.57
N GLU A 440 -10.57 7.84 20.99
CA GLU A 440 -10.24 7.69 22.41
C GLU A 440 -9.12 8.63 22.88
N PHE A 441 -8.07 8.84 22.06
CA PHE A 441 -6.91 9.66 22.43
C PHE A 441 -6.33 10.44 21.25
N LEU A 442 -6.04 11.72 21.47
CA LEU A 442 -5.31 12.57 20.54
C LEU A 442 -4.10 13.22 21.23
N ASP A 443 -2.92 13.03 20.63
CA ASP A 443 -1.69 13.80 20.89
C ASP A 443 -1.40 14.66 19.66
N MET A 444 -1.66 15.97 19.77
CA MET A 444 -1.43 16.94 18.72
C MET A 444 -0.25 17.84 19.08
N GLN A 445 0.81 17.75 18.28
CA GLN A 445 2.03 18.58 18.38
C GLN A 445 2.31 19.38 17.10
N GLY A 446 1.67 18.99 16.00
CA GLY A 446 1.79 19.61 14.69
C GLY A 446 1.05 20.95 14.53
N THR A 447 1.06 21.48 13.31
CA THR A 447 0.41 22.76 12.97
C THR A 447 -0.55 22.63 11.81
N VAL A 448 -1.58 23.46 11.78
CA VAL A 448 -2.58 23.51 10.70
C VAL A 448 -2.78 24.96 10.26
N ASP A 449 -2.72 25.21 8.95
CA ASP A 449 -3.05 26.49 8.33
C ASP A 449 -4.25 26.33 7.38
N THR A 450 -5.39 26.85 7.81
CA THR A 450 -6.62 26.96 7.00
C THR A 450 -6.93 28.42 6.68
N THR A 451 -5.93 29.30 6.64
CA THR A 451 -6.17 30.72 6.34
C THR A 451 -6.56 30.96 4.89
N ALA A 452 -7.17 32.10 4.63
CA ALA A 452 -7.48 32.55 3.27
C ALA A 452 -7.24 34.05 3.16
N THR A 453 -6.51 34.46 2.12
CA THR A 453 -6.19 35.88 1.92
C THR A 453 -7.42 36.70 1.54
N ASN A 454 -8.32 36.12 0.73
CA ASN A 454 -9.48 36.80 0.16
C ASN A 454 -10.81 36.09 0.48
N GLY A 455 -10.86 35.33 1.57
CA GLY A 455 -12.06 34.65 2.06
C GLY A 455 -12.06 34.46 3.57
N ALA A 456 -12.99 33.65 4.07
CA ALA A 456 -13.02 33.28 5.48
C ALA A 456 -11.92 32.25 5.78
N THR A 457 -11.31 32.31 6.96
CA THR A 457 -10.50 31.20 7.49
C THR A 457 -11.38 29.95 7.57
N GLY A 458 -10.80 28.82 7.21
CA GLY A 458 -11.41 27.50 7.27
C GLY A 458 -11.53 26.96 8.69
N THR A 459 -11.66 25.64 8.80
CA THR A 459 -11.93 24.97 10.08
C THR A 459 -10.84 23.95 10.41
N LEU A 460 -10.41 23.92 11.67
CA LEU A 460 -9.72 22.80 12.27
C LEU A 460 -10.66 22.15 13.29
N LEU A 461 -11.00 20.88 13.06
CA LEU A 461 -11.83 20.08 13.95
C LEU A 461 -10.95 19.10 14.74
N LEU A 462 -11.10 19.10 16.07
CA LEU A 462 -10.56 18.07 16.97
C LEU A 462 -11.71 17.43 17.76
N ASP A 463 -11.88 16.12 17.66
CA ASP A 463 -12.96 15.38 18.33
C ASP A 463 -12.50 14.14 19.13
N PRO A 464 -11.53 14.26 20.07
CA PRO A 464 -11.15 13.12 20.89
C PRO A 464 -11.98 13.02 22.17
N ARG A 465 -12.09 11.80 22.73
CA ARG A 465 -12.59 11.61 24.11
C ARG A 465 -11.66 12.29 25.13
N ASN A 466 -10.36 12.18 24.89
CA ASN A 466 -9.32 12.74 25.73
C ASN A 466 -8.34 13.56 24.89
N ILE A 467 -8.11 14.82 25.27
CA ILE A 467 -7.01 15.63 24.74
C ILE A 467 -6.03 15.96 25.86
N SER A 468 -4.74 15.75 25.61
CA SER A 468 -3.69 16.22 26.51
C SER A 468 -3.14 17.54 25.98
N ILE A 469 -3.37 18.63 26.71
CA ILE A 469 -2.80 19.93 26.38
C ILE A 469 -1.57 20.12 27.25
N VAL A 470 -0.40 19.94 26.63
CA VAL A 470 0.90 20.10 27.27
C VAL A 470 1.53 21.42 26.85
N ASN A 471 1.79 22.30 27.82
CA ASN A 471 2.67 23.44 27.60
C ASN A 471 4.11 22.94 27.81
N PRO A 472 5.00 22.96 26.80
CA PRO A 472 6.34 22.37 26.93
C PRO A 472 7.20 22.99 28.03
N VAL A 473 6.82 24.17 28.54
CA VAL A 473 7.51 24.86 29.64
C VAL A 473 7.06 24.37 31.05
N ASP A 474 5.92 23.67 31.15
CA ASP A 474 5.31 23.26 32.43
C ASP A 474 5.36 21.75 32.73
N VAL A 475 5.92 20.95 31.82
CA VAL A 475 6.01 19.49 31.99
C VAL A 475 7.15 19.14 32.96
N THR A 476 6.77 18.62 34.13
CA THR A 476 7.70 18.02 35.10
C THR A 476 7.19 16.62 35.47
N PRO A 477 8.01 15.73 36.06
CA PRO A 477 7.54 14.42 36.51
C PRO A 477 6.32 14.47 37.45
N ASP A 478 6.10 15.62 38.11
CA ASP A 478 5.00 15.84 39.05
C ASP A 478 3.84 16.68 38.45
N ASN A 479 3.95 17.14 37.20
CA ASN A 479 2.91 17.89 36.48
C ASN A 479 2.92 17.50 35.00
N PRO A 480 2.17 16.46 34.60
CA PRO A 480 2.21 15.92 33.23
C PRO A 480 1.46 16.79 32.19
N GLY A 481 1.02 18.00 32.54
CA GLY A 481 0.17 18.85 31.70
C GLY A 481 -1.31 18.75 32.09
N THR A 482 -2.16 19.49 31.37
CA THR A 482 -3.61 19.49 31.64
C THR A 482 -4.30 18.55 30.65
N THR A 483 -4.88 17.46 31.15
CA THR A 483 -5.77 16.59 30.35
C THR A 483 -7.20 17.12 30.44
N VAL A 484 -7.82 17.39 29.30
CA VAL A 484 -9.23 17.78 29.20
C VAL A 484 -10.03 16.56 28.71
N PHE A 485 -11.12 16.27 29.42
CA PHE A 485 -12.03 15.17 29.11
C PHE A 485 -13.29 15.70 28.42
N PHE A 486 -13.67 15.10 27.30
CA PHE A 486 -14.95 15.32 26.63
C PHE A 486 -15.90 14.18 26.99
N ASN A 487 -17.20 14.49 27.13
CA ASN A 487 -18.17 13.53 27.68
C ASN A 487 -18.61 12.49 26.64
N ASP A 488 -18.41 12.73 25.34
CA ASP A 488 -18.82 11.81 24.26
C ASP A 488 -18.06 12.04 22.93
N PRO A 489 -17.07 11.20 22.55
CA PRO A 489 -16.37 11.33 21.26
C PRO A 489 -17.30 11.00 20.08
N GLY A 490 -17.34 11.87 19.06
CA GLY A 490 -18.19 11.71 17.88
C GLY A 490 -19.59 12.33 17.99
N ASN A 491 -19.87 13.04 19.10
CA ASN A 491 -21.02 13.94 19.16
C ASN A 491 -20.59 15.33 18.65
N PRO A 492 -21.22 15.87 17.59
CA PRO A 492 -20.81 17.15 17.00
C PRO A 492 -20.95 18.35 17.95
N ASN A 493 -21.56 18.18 19.14
CA ASN A 493 -21.65 19.21 20.17
C ASN A 493 -20.47 19.21 21.17
N ASP A 494 -19.64 18.17 21.16
CA ASP A 494 -18.49 17.97 22.06
C ASP A 494 -17.13 18.16 21.34
N THR A 495 -17.15 18.80 20.17
CA THR A 495 -15.98 19.05 19.32
C THR A 495 -15.26 20.36 19.65
N ILE A 496 -13.96 20.43 19.38
CA ILE A 496 -13.19 21.69 19.36
C ILE A 496 -13.13 22.18 17.91
N ILE A 497 -13.64 23.39 17.67
CA ILE A 497 -13.64 24.10 16.38
C ILE A 497 -12.76 25.35 16.50
#